data_AF-A0A3B9M960-F1
#
_entry.id   AF-A0A3B9M960-F1
#
_cell.length_a   1.000
_cell.length_b   1.000
_cell.length_c   1.000
_cell.angle_alpha   90.00
_cell.angle_beta   90.00
_cell.angle_gamma   90.00
#
_symmetry.space_group_name_H-M   'P 1'
#
loop_
_entity.id
_entity.type
_entity.pdbx_description
1 polymer ?
#
loop_
_entity_poly.entity_id
_entity_poly.type
_entity_poly.pdbx_seq_one_letter_code
_entity_poly.pdbx_strand_id
1 'polypeptide(L)' 'MSTGYITVIHPEQVAREVERQVKLGCRAFVLRAVAGGGMLDQERLGAARYVAGLHAVVELESPADVPAAAR' A
#
# COMPACT_ATOMS: atom_id res chain seq x y z
N MET A 1 -10.26 13.38 -2.57
CA MET A 1 -8.84 12.98 -2.41
C MET A 1 -8.62 11.74 -3.24
N SER A 2 -7.51 11.62 -3.97
CA SER A 2 -7.21 10.43 -4.77
C SER A 2 -6.51 9.38 -3.91
N THR A 3 -6.96 8.12 -4.03
CA THR A 3 -6.33 6.96 -3.38
C THR A 3 -5.36 6.30 -4.34
N GLY A 4 -4.14 6.07 -3.87
CA GLY A 4 -3.10 5.34 -4.58
C GLY A 4 -3.18 3.84 -4.34
N TYR A 5 -3.25 3.04 -5.40
CA TYR A 5 -3.19 1.57 -5.29
C TYR A 5 -1.77 1.08 -5.54
N ILE A 6 -1.20 0.36 -4.57
CA ILE A 6 0.18 -0.11 -4.61
C ILE A 6 0.19 -1.63 -4.84
N THR A 7 0.69 -2.03 -6.01
CA THR A 7 0.74 -3.44 -6.45
C THR A 7 2.16 -4.01 -6.52
N VAL A 8 3.19 -3.16 -6.40
CA VAL A 8 4.59 -3.60 -6.39
C VAL A 8 4.91 -4.42 -5.15
N ILE A 9 5.76 -5.43 -5.33
CA ILE A 9 6.02 -6.46 -4.33
C ILE A 9 7.17 -6.05 -3.40
N HIS A 10 8.28 -5.54 -3.94
CA HIS A 10 9.46 -5.29 -3.13
C HIS A 10 9.33 -4.00 -2.30
N PRO A 11 9.69 -4.00 -1.01
CA PRO A 11 9.54 -2.83 -0.14
C PRO A 11 10.20 -1.55 -0.66
N GLU A 12 11.36 -1.63 -1.31
CA GLU A 12 12.04 -0.48 -1.90
C GLU A 12 11.29 0.09 -3.12
N GLN A 13 10.61 -0.77 -3.87
CA GLN A 13 9.75 -0.34 -4.98
C GLN A 13 8.47 0.30 -4.45
N VAL A 14 7.90 -0.25 -3.35
CA VAL A 14 6.77 0.34 -2.63
C VAL A 14 7.10 1.76 -2.19
N ALA A 15 8.25 1.96 -1.54
CA ALA A 15 8.71 3.26 -1.09
C ALA A 15 8.79 4.28 -2.24
N ARG A 16 9.44 3.90 -3.36
CA ARG A 16 9.59 4.77 -4.54
C ARG A 16 8.26 5.16 -5.16
N GLU A 17 7.34 4.20 -5.27
CA GLU A 17 6.03 4.45 -5.89
C GLU A 17 5.14 5.34 -5.00
N VAL A 18 5.14 5.11 -3.69
CA VAL A 18 4.46 5.97 -2.73
C VAL A 18 5.05 7.38 -2.76
N GLU A 19 6.37 7.52 -2.77
CA GLU A 19 7.04 8.84 -2.88
C GLU A 19 6.58 9.62 -4.12
N ARG A 20 6.54 8.92 -5.27
CA ARG A 20 6.10 9.49 -6.54
C ARG A 20 4.66 10.00 -6.46
N GLN A 21 3.77 9.20 -5.88
CA GLN A 21 2.35 9.56 -5.76
C GLN A 21 2.09 10.65 -4.72
N VAL A 22 2.87 10.70 -3.62
CA VAL A 22 2.85 11.82 -2.66
C VAL A 22 3.21 13.14 -3.36
N LYS A 23 4.24 13.13 -4.22
CA LYS A 23 4.63 14.31 -5.02
C LYS A 23 3.53 14.76 -5.98
N LEU A 24 2.62 13.85 -6.37
CA LEU A 24 1.43 14.14 -7.17
C LEU A 24 0.20 14.53 -6.33
N GLY A 25 0.35 14.64 -5.01
CA GLY A 25 -0.72 15.08 -4.09
C GLY A 25 -1.58 13.96 -3.51
N CYS A 26 -1.23 12.68 -3.72
CA CYS A 26 -1.94 11.57 -3.07
C CYS A 26 -1.64 11.55 -1.56
N ARG A 27 -2.67 11.24 -0.77
CA ARG A 27 -2.60 11.19 0.70
C ARG A 27 -3.26 9.94 1.29
N ALA A 28 -3.81 9.07 0.45
CA ALA A 28 -4.38 7.79 0.85
C ALA A 28 -3.78 6.70 -0.04
N PHE A 29 -3.41 5.57 0.55
CA PHE A 29 -2.75 4.47 -0.13
C PHE A 29 -3.30 3.13 0.35
N VAL A 30 -3.58 2.23 -0.60
CA VAL A 30 -3.98 0.85 -0.32
C VAL A 30 -2.96 -0.09 -0.94
N LEU A 31 -2.35 -0.91 -0.11
CA LEU A 31 -1.44 -1.98 -0.54
C LEU A 31 -2.25 -3.25 -0.73
N ARG A 32 -2.15 -3.85 -1.92
CA ARG A 32 -2.67 -5.19 -2.13
C ARG A 32 -1.84 -6.20 -1.34
N ALA A 33 -2.47 -7.06 -0.56
CA ALA A 33 -1.79 -8.15 0.13
C ALA A 33 -1.21 -9.17 -0.87
N VAL A 34 0.05 -9.57 -0.69
CA VAL A 34 0.72 -10.57 -1.55
C VAL A 34 1.21 -11.79 -0.77
N ALA A 35 1.26 -11.69 0.56
CA ALA A 35 1.71 -12.73 1.47
C ALA A 35 0.71 -12.99 2.61
N GLY A 36 -0.58 -12.73 2.37
CA GLY A 36 -1.67 -12.97 3.32
C GLY A 36 -1.55 -12.16 4.61
N GLY A 37 -0.94 -10.97 4.57
CA GLY A 37 -0.68 -10.16 5.76
C GLY A 37 0.57 -10.55 6.55
N GLY A 38 1.34 -11.52 6.05
CA GLY A 38 2.59 -11.99 6.65
C GLY A 38 3.72 -10.96 6.62
N MET A 39 4.93 -11.39 7.00
CA MET A 39 6.09 -10.51 7.19
C MET A 39 6.36 -9.58 6.01
N LEU A 40 6.32 -10.09 4.77
CA LEU A 40 6.52 -9.29 3.57
C LEU A 40 5.46 -8.17 3.43
N ASP A 41 4.20 -8.43 3.75
CA ASP A 41 3.16 -7.40 3.70
C ASP A 41 3.36 -6.34 4.78
N GLN A 42 3.86 -6.71 5.96
CA GLN A 42 4.21 -5.76 7.02
C GLN A 42 5.43 -4.91 6.66
N GLU A 43 6.45 -5.49 6.04
CA GLU A 43 7.62 -4.75 5.55
C GLU A 43 7.21 -3.72 4.48
N ARG A 44 6.37 -4.14 3.52
CA ARG A 44 5.80 -3.24 2.50
C ARG A 44 4.97 -2.12 3.13
N LEU A 45 4.12 -2.46 4.10
CA LEU A 45 3.28 -1.49 4.82
C LEU A 45 4.15 -0.48 5.60
N GLY A 46 5.22 -0.95 6.24
CA GLY A 46 6.19 -0.11 6.93
C GLY A 46 6.91 0.85 5.97
N ALA A 47 7.40 0.34 4.84
CA ALA A 47 8.05 1.15 3.81
C ALA A 47 7.11 2.23 3.25
N ALA A 48 5.86 1.89 2.97
CA ALA A 48 4.84 2.82 2.51
C ALA A 48 4.56 3.92 3.55
N ARG A 49 4.32 3.55 4.82
CA ARG A 49 4.05 4.50 5.90
C ARG A 49 5.21 5.45 6.16
N TYR A 50 6.43 4.94 6.13
CA TYR A 50 7.63 5.76 6.34
C TYR A 50 7.72 6.90 5.33
N VAL A 51 7.48 6.61 4.04
CA VAL A 51 7.61 7.59 2.96
C VAL A 51 6.36 8.46 2.80
N ALA A 52 5.16 7.90 3.05
CA ALA A 52 3.91 8.64 2.91
C ALA A 52 3.79 9.81 3.92
N GLY A 53 4.46 9.69 5.07
CA GLY A 53 4.47 10.68 6.14
C GLY A 53 3.22 10.61 7.03
N LEU A 54 3.29 11.30 8.17
CA LEU A 54 2.33 11.19 9.29
C LEU A 54 0.87 11.55 8.95
N HIS A 55 0.65 12.36 7.90
CA HIS A 55 -0.68 12.81 7.51
C HIS A 55 -1.32 11.96 6.41
N ALA A 56 -0.64 10.91 5.95
CA ALA A 56 -1.17 10.00 4.95
C ALA A 56 -1.86 8.79 5.59
N VAL A 57 -2.95 8.35 4.98
CA VAL A 57 -3.61 7.09 5.31
C VAL A 57 -2.96 5.99 4.49
N VAL A 58 -2.47 4.94 5.15
CA VAL A 58 -1.82 3.80 4.48
C VAL A 58 -2.34 2.50 5.09
N GLU A 59 -3.02 1.73 4.26
CA GLU A 59 -3.72 0.50 4.64
C GLU A 59 -3.23 -0.68 3.82
N LEU A 60 -3.29 -1.87 4.42
CA LEU A 60 -3.14 -3.14 3.73
C LEU A 60 -4.55 -3.68 3.48
N GLU A 61 -4.83 -4.06 2.24
CA GLU A 61 -6.10 -4.67 1.84
C GLU A 61 -6.37 -5.91 2.70
N SER A 62 -7.51 -5.93 3.39
CA SER A 62 -7.89 -7.12 4.16
C SER A 62 -8.47 -8.17 3.23
N PRO A 63 -8.25 -9.48 3.51
CA PRO A 63 -8.88 -10.57 2.75
C PRO A 63 -10.41 -10.49 2.70
N ALA A 64 -11.03 -9.81 3.67
CA ALA A 64 -12.48 -9.58 3.73
C ALA A 64 -12.98 -8.50 2.74
N ASP A 65 -12.09 -7.63 2.26
CA ASP A 65 -12.43 -6.53 1.35
C ASP A 65 -12.28 -6.91 -0.13
N VAL A 66 -11.71 -8.09 -0.40
CA VAL A 66 -11.67 -8.65 -1.75
C VAL A 66 -13.02 -9.32 -2.01
N PRO A 67 -13.89 -8.81 -2.90
CA PRO A 67 -15.06 -9.57 -3.31
C PRO A 67 -14.55 -10.88 -3.87
N ALA A 68 -14.92 -11.99 -3.23
CA ALA A 68 -14.61 -13.32 -3.70
C ALA A 68 -15.12 -13.40 -5.14
N ALA A 69 -14.21 -13.34 -6.11
CA ALA A 69 -14.54 -13.65 -7.48
C ALA A 69 -14.96 -15.12 -7.45
N ALA A 70 -16.27 -15.34 -7.47
CA ALA A 70 -16.87 -16.66 -7.60
C ALA A 70 -16.20 -17.35 -8.80
N ARG A 71 -15.50 -18.44 -8.52
CA ARG A 71 -15.06 -19.41 -9.51
C ARG A 71 -15.96 -20.62 -9.41
#